data_AF-A0A256XKX1-F1
#
_entry.id   AF-A0A256XKX1-F1
#
_cell.length_a   1.000
_cell.length_b   1.000
_cell.length_c   1.000
_cell.angle_alpha   90.00
_cell.angle_beta   90.00
_cell.angle_gamma   90.00
#
_symmetry.space_group_name_H-M   'P 1'
#
loop_
_entity.id
_entity.type
_entity.pdbx_description
1 polymer ?
#
loop_
_entity_poly.entity_id
_entity_poly.type
_entity_poly.pdbx_seq_one_letter_code
_entity_poly.pdbx_strand_id
1 'polypeptide(L)'
;MIINVEQGKYILKEQWDTTDIYDIASSLTTPSYIGFWSALHFHHLTNQVPQTIFVVTTKRKRSQTLQHQKISFVTVKPNWFFAYERYYNMVVSDKEKTIIDCLHVPAYAGGISHIYQALTSDLNIDTLIAYCQQTKSSTIASRLGYLLDKKQLREIHTAQLPLHVFEQDYIQALFLHTLFQTSDVFVFKGGTFLKHAYGLDRFS
;
A
#
# COMPACT_ATOMS: atom_id res chain seq x y z
N MET A 1 -26.63 -26.70 -9.46
CA MET A 1 -25.85 -26.45 -10.70
C MET A 1 -24.50 -25.82 -10.31
N ILE A 2 -23.38 -26.20 -10.93
CA ILE A 2 -22.03 -25.68 -10.60
C ILE A 2 -21.54 -24.71 -11.67
N ILE A 3 -20.79 -23.69 -11.28
CA ILE A 3 -20.11 -22.72 -12.15
C ILE A 3 -18.61 -22.97 -12.05
N ASN A 4 -17.93 -23.08 -13.20
CA ASN A 4 -16.47 -23.16 -13.24
C ASN A 4 -15.86 -21.75 -13.03
N VAL A 5 -14.95 -21.64 -12.08
CA VAL A 5 -14.24 -20.38 -11.76
C VAL A 5 -12.82 -20.42 -12.32
N GLU A 6 -12.16 -21.57 -12.19
CA GLU A 6 -10.85 -21.87 -12.74
C GLU A 6 -10.75 -23.39 -12.95
N GLN A 7 -9.76 -23.87 -13.70
CA GLN A 7 -9.50 -25.31 -13.80
C GLN A 7 -9.37 -25.94 -12.41
N GLY A 8 -10.26 -26.89 -12.10
CA GLY A 8 -10.32 -27.57 -10.80
C GLY A 8 -10.98 -26.76 -9.67
N LYS A 9 -11.52 -25.56 -9.93
CA LYS A 9 -12.23 -24.73 -8.95
C LYS A 9 -13.63 -24.38 -9.43
N TYR A 10 -14.60 -24.72 -8.60
CA TYR A 10 -16.02 -24.58 -8.90
C TYR A 10 -16.75 -23.96 -7.73
N ILE A 11 -17.82 -23.25 -8.03
CA ILE A 11 -18.71 -22.65 -7.04
C ILE A 11 -20.15 -23.06 -7.36
N LEU A 12 -20.98 -23.22 -6.33
CA LEU A 12 -22.39 -23.47 -6.51
C LEU A 12 -23.05 -22.23 -7.15
N LYS A 13 -23.91 -22.43 -8.14
CA LYS A 13 -24.60 -21.33 -8.82
C LYS A 13 -25.38 -20.44 -7.85
N GLU A 14 -25.98 -21.04 -6.83
CA GLU A 14 -26.71 -20.33 -5.76
C GLU A 14 -25.80 -19.39 -4.95
N GLN A 15 -24.51 -19.75 -4.83
CA GLN A 15 -23.52 -18.97 -4.09
C GLN A 15 -22.79 -17.94 -4.95
N TRP A 16 -22.91 -18.02 -6.29
CA TRP A 16 -22.16 -17.14 -7.19
C TRP A 16 -22.50 -15.67 -6.97
N ASP A 17 -23.79 -15.35 -6.88
CA ASP A 17 -24.23 -13.95 -6.73
C ASP A 17 -24.23 -13.48 -5.27
N THR A 18 -24.15 -14.39 -4.30
CA THR A 18 -24.24 -14.06 -2.87
C THR A 18 -22.89 -14.05 -2.15
N THR A 19 -21.87 -14.70 -2.69
CA THR A 19 -20.55 -14.78 -2.06
C THR A 19 -19.78 -13.51 -2.33
N ASP A 20 -19.13 -12.97 -1.30
CA ASP A 20 -18.24 -11.82 -1.46
C ASP A 20 -17.14 -12.16 -2.47
N ILE A 21 -16.91 -11.26 -3.41
CA ILE A 21 -15.87 -11.42 -4.42
C ILE A 21 -14.46 -11.53 -3.79
N TYR A 22 -14.23 -10.97 -2.60
CA TYR A 22 -12.98 -11.15 -1.87
C TYR A 22 -12.77 -12.58 -1.35
N ASP A 23 -13.84 -13.24 -0.89
CA ASP A 23 -13.80 -14.66 -0.50
C ASP A 23 -13.42 -15.52 -1.72
N ILE A 24 -14.09 -15.28 -2.85
CA ILE A 24 -13.78 -15.97 -4.10
C ILE A 24 -12.31 -15.71 -4.48
N ALA A 25 -11.89 -14.45 -4.53
CA ALA A 25 -10.55 -14.05 -4.98
C ALA A 25 -9.42 -14.64 -4.14
N SER A 26 -9.56 -14.63 -2.81
CA SER A 26 -8.56 -15.21 -1.89
C SER A 26 -8.46 -16.74 -2.02
N SER A 27 -9.58 -17.43 -2.28
CA SER A 27 -9.58 -18.89 -2.51
C SER A 27 -8.87 -19.32 -3.82
N LEU A 28 -8.64 -18.41 -4.76
CA LEU A 28 -8.04 -18.73 -6.07
C LEU A 28 -6.56 -19.11 -5.98
N THR A 29 -5.87 -18.77 -4.90
CA THR A 29 -4.47 -19.19 -4.68
C THR A 29 -4.13 -19.29 -3.20
N THR A 30 -3.27 -20.24 -2.84
CA THR A 30 -2.84 -20.46 -1.45
C THR A 30 -1.34 -20.73 -1.38
N PRO A 31 -0.58 -20.05 -0.50
CA PRO A 31 -1.04 -19.04 0.47
C PRO A 31 -1.34 -17.68 -0.19
N SER A 32 -2.35 -16.97 0.31
CA SER A 32 -2.69 -15.61 -0.14
C SER A 32 -3.44 -14.80 0.91
N TYR A 33 -3.49 -13.47 0.72
CA TYR A 33 -4.38 -12.56 1.44
C TYR A 33 -4.83 -11.41 0.52
N ILE A 34 -5.95 -10.78 0.85
CA ILE A 34 -6.43 -9.54 0.21
C ILE A 34 -5.59 -8.38 0.73
N GLY A 35 -5.03 -7.58 -0.18
CA GLY A 35 -4.13 -6.47 0.15
C GLY A 35 -4.42 -5.21 -0.67
N PHE A 36 -3.52 -4.23 -0.56
CA PHE A 36 -3.58 -2.97 -1.33
C PHE A 36 -4.94 -2.26 -1.24
N TRP A 37 -5.45 -1.66 -2.34
CA TRP A 37 -6.74 -0.95 -2.34
C TRP A 37 -7.90 -1.81 -1.84
N SER A 38 -7.87 -3.12 -2.09
CA SER A 38 -8.93 -4.03 -1.64
C SER A 38 -8.97 -4.12 -0.12
N ALA A 39 -7.81 -4.23 0.52
CA ALA A 39 -7.73 -4.20 1.98
C ALA A 39 -7.98 -2.80 2.55
N LEU A 40 -7.59 -1.72 1.86
CA LEU A 40 -7.96 -0.36 2.27
C LEU A 40 -9.49 -0.20 2.34
N HIS A 41 -10.19 -0.70 1.32
CA HIS A 41 -11.64 -0.67 1.26
C HIS A 41 -12.28 -1.56 2.34
N PHE A 42 -11.77 -2.77 2.52
CA PHE A 42 -12.23 -3.70 3.58
C PHE A 42 -12.11 -3.09 4.98
N HIS A 43 -11.00 -2.40 5.27
CA HIS A 43 -10.75 -1.76 6.57
C HIS A 43 -11.43 -0.39 6.73
N HIS A 44 -12.24 0.04 5.77
CA HIS A 44 -12.87 1.37 5.73
C HIS A 44 -11.86 2.52 5.77
N LEU A 45 -10.63 2.30 5.30
CA LEU A 45 -9.59 3.33 5.14
C LEU A 45 -9.77 4.11 3.82
N THR A 46 -10.68 3.66 2.95
CA THR A 46 -11.17 4.39 1.78
C THR A 46 -12.65 4.09 1.55
N ASN A 47 -13.40 5.09 1.10
CA ASN A 47 -14.80 4.94 0.70
C ASN A 47 -14.95 4.53 -0.78
N GLN A 48 -13.85 4.47 -1.52
CA GLN A 48 -13.87 4.18 -2.95
C GLN A 48 -13.78 2.67 -3.20
N VAL A 49 -14.81 2.13 -3.83
CA VAL A 49 -14.88 0.72 -4.21
C VAL A 49 -13.80 0.40 -5.25
N PRO A 50 -12.97 -0.64 -5.04
CA PRO A 50 -11.89 -0.99 -5.95
C PRO A 50 -12.41 -1.55 -7.29
N GLN A 51 -11.92 -1.02 -8.40
CA GLN A 51 -12.13 -1.61 -9.74
C GLN A 51 -11.25 -2.85 -9.99
N THR A 52 -10.23 -3.07 -9.18
CA THR A 52 -9.36 -4.24 -9.25
C THR A 52 -9.18 -4.80 -7.86
N ILE A 53 -9.41 -6.10 -7.73
CA ILE A 53 -9.19 -6.83 -6.48
C ILE A 53 -7.73 -7.27 -6.45
N PHE A 54 -7.01 -6.87 -5.42
CA PHE A 54 -5.61 -7.22 -5.25
C PHE A 54 -5.48 -8.36 -4.25
N VAL A 55 -4.90 -9.47 -4.72
CA VAL A 55 -4.62 -10.66 -3.94
C VAL A 55 -3.11 -10.83 -3.85
N VAL A 56 -2.55 -10.74 -2.66
CA VAL A 56 -1.13 -10.94 -2.42
C VAL A 56 -0.84 -12.41 -2.19
N THR A 57 0.22 -12.93 -2.80
CA THR A 57 0.59 -14.34 -2.69
C THR A 57 2.10 -14.53 -2.83
N THR A 58 2.63 -15.64 -2.32
CA THR A 58 4.03 -16.04 -2.56
C THR A 58 4.19 -16.89 -3.82
N LYS A 59 3.08 -17.28 -4.47
CA LYS A 59 3.08 -18.11 -5.68
C LYS A 59 2.68 -17.29 -6.90
N ARG A 60 3.44 -17.40 -7.98
CA ARG A 60 3.13 -16.70 -9.24
C ARG A 60 1.78 -17.18 -9.80
N LYS A 61 0.88 -16.24 -10.06
CA LYS A 61 -0.42 -16.48 -10.69
C LYS A 61 -0.76 -15.37 -11.66
N ARG A 62 -1.43 -15.71 -12.77
CA ARG A 62 -1.86 -14.72 -13.76
C ARG A 62 -3.12 -14.01 -13.27
N SER A 63 -3.20 -12.71 -13.53
CA SER A 63 -4.42 -11.94 -13.31
C SER A 63 -5.55 -12.48 -14.18
N GLN A 64 -6.79 -12.38 -13.70
CA GLN A 64 -7.98 -12.86 -14.40
C GLN A 64 -9.19 -11.98 -14.08
N THR A 65 -10.27 -12.13 -14.83
CA THR A 65 -11.51 -11.38 -14.61
C THR A 65 -12.58 -12.34 -14.13
N LEU A 66 -13.23 -12.03 -13.02
CA LEU A 66 -14.39 -12.76 -12.49
C LEU A 66 -15.51 -11.76 -12.21
N GLN A 67 -16.75 -12.09 -12.58
CA GLN A 67 -17.92 -11.22 -12.35
C GLN A 67 -17.73 -9.78 -12.86
N HIS A 68 -17.04 -9.59 -14.00
CA HIS A 68 -16.67 -8.28 -14.55
C HIS A 68 -15.66 -7.47 -13.70
N GLN A 69 -15.16 -8.04 -12.61
CA GLN A 69 -14.12 -7.47 -11.77
C GLN A 69 -12.75 -8.06 -12.12
N LYS A 70 -11.75 -7.21 -12.29
CA LYS A 70 -10.37 -7.66 -12.48
C LYS A 70 -9.79 -8.12 -11.15
N ILE A 71 -9.19 -9.31 -11.13
CA ILE A 71 -8.43 -9.84 -9.99
C ILE A 71 -6.95 -9.84 -10.38
N SER A 72 -6.16 -9.07 -9.65
CA SER A 72 -4.71 -8.97 -9.83
C SER A 72 -3.98 -9.69 -8.70
N PHE A 73 -3.17 -10.68 -9.09
CA PHE A 73 -2.32 -11.39 -8.15
C PHE A 73 -0.95 -10.72 -8.06
N VAL A 74 -0.62 -10.21 -6.87
CA VAL A 74 0.65 -9.57 -6.58
C VAL A 74 1.56 -10.60 -5.91
N THR A 75 2.61 -11.00 -6.62
CA THR A 75 3.56 -11.98 -6.08
C THR A 75 4.62 -11.26 -5.24
N VAL A 76 4.71 -11.63 -3.96
CA VAL A 76 5.69 -11.07 -3.02
C VAL A 76 6.67 -12.15 -2.54
N LYS A 77 7.85 -11.72 -2.07
CA LYS A 77 8.80 -12.64 -1.46
C LYS A 77 8.27 -13.13 -0.10
N PRO A 78 8.67 -14.32 0.38
CA PRO A 78 8.19 -14.86 1.65
C PRO A 78 8.37 -13.92 2.85
N ASN A 79 9.47 -13.15 2.89
CA ASN A 79 9.72 -12.18 3.95
C ASN A 79 8.80 -10.94 3.93
N TRP A 80 8.01 -10.74 2.87
CA TRP A 80 6.97 -9.71 2.76
C TRP A 80 5.55 -10.26 3.04
N PHE A 81 5.43 -11.56 3.29
CA PHE A 81 4.17 -12.24 3.51
C PHE A 81 3.93 -12.44 5.01
N PHE A 82 3.49 -11.38 5.70
CA PHE A 82 3.25 -11.34 7.15
C PHE A 82 2.07 -10.39 7.48
N ALA A 83 1.67 -10.35 8.76
CA ALA A 83 0.65 -9.41 9.28
C ALA A 83 -0.67 -9.45 8.50
N TYR A 84 -1.31 -10.61 8.54
CA TYR A 84 -2.61 -10.86 7.94
C TYR A 84 -3.48 -11.68 8.90
N GLU A 85 -4.78 -11.47 8.79
CA GLU A 85 -5.80 -12.04 9.67
C GLU A 85 -6.85 -12.77 8.84
N ARG A 86 -7.48 -13.78 9.44
CA ARG A 86 -8.55 -14.55 8.81
C ARG A 86 -9.91 -14.02 9.25
N TYR A 87 -10.71 -13.64 8.27
CA TYR A 87 -12.11 -13.21 8.40
C TYR A 87 -13.00 -14.21 7.67
N TYR A 88 -13.61 -15.14 8.42
CA TYR A 88 -14.36 -16.27 7.86
C TYR A 88 -13.56 -17.05 6.80
N ASN A 89 -13.93 -16.95 5.53
CA ASN A 89 -13.31 -17.64 4.41
C ASN A 89 -12.20 -16.82 3.74
N MET A 90 -12.06 -15.55 4.11
CA MET A 90 -11.08 -14.63 3.57
C MET A 90 -9.90 -14.44 4.50
N VAL A 91 -8.74 -14.16 3.91
CA VAL A 91 -7.55 -13.69 4.63
C VAL A 91 -7.25 -12.28 4.13
N VAL A 92 -7.03 -11.31 5.01
CA VAL A 92 -6.76 -9.90 4.67
C VAL A 92 -5.52 -9.45 5.42
N SER A 93 -4.68 -8.59 4.85
CA SER A 93 -3.65 -7.89 5.61
C SER A 93 -4.28 -7.09 6.75
N ASP A 94 -3.61 -6.96 7.90
CA ASP A 94 -4.06 -6.01 8.93
C ASP A 94 -3.97 -4.55 8.40
N LYS A 95 -4.48 -3.58 9.16
CA LYS A 95 -4.56 -2.18 8.71
C LYS A 95 -3.16 -1.60 8.42
N GLU A 96 -2.23 -1.82 9.34
CA GLU A 96 -0.85 -1.31 9.25
C GLU A 96 -0.09 -1.95 8.09
N LYS A 97 -0.20 -3.27 7.93
CA LYS A 97 0.39 -4.02 6.82
C LYS A 97 -0.19 -3.57 5.49
N THR A 98 -1.49 -3.29 5.44
CA THR A 98 -2.14 -2.73 4.24
C THR A 98 -1.46 -1.43 3.81
N ILE A 99 -1.20 -0.52 4.75
CA ILE A 99 -0.46 0.72 4.46
C ILE A 99 0.95 0.41 3.95
N ILE A 100 1.67 -0.51 4.59
CA ILE A 100 3.03 -0.91 4.14
C ILE A 100 3.02 -1.49 2.72
N ASP A 101 2.04 -2.33 2.38
CA ASP A 101 1.89 -2.87 1.02
C ASP A 101 1.61 -1.76 0.02
N CYS A 102 0.67 -0.87 0.33
CA CYS A 102 0.38 0.29 -0.48
C CYS A 102 1.64 1.17 -0.68
N LEU A 103 2.44 1.38 0.37
CA LEU A 103 3.69 2.13 0.26
C LEU A 103 4.75 1.40 -0.57
N HIS A 104 4.73 0.07 -0.62
CA HIS A 104 5.60 -0.71 -1.49
C HIS A 104 5.27 -0.47 -2.96
N VAL A 105 3.98 -0.56 -3.32
CA VAL A 105 3.48 -0.32 -4.69
C VAL A 105 2.34 0.70 -4.69
N PRO A 106 2.65 2.01 -4.66
CA PRO A 106 1.64 3.06 -4.52
C PRO A 106 0.58 3.06 -5.62
N ALA A 107 0.92 2.62 -6.83
CA ALA A 107 -0.01 2.52 -7.94
C ALA A 107 -1.20 1.56 -7.65
N TYR A 108 -1.00 0.54 -6.81
CA TYR A 108 -2.07 -0.38 -6.39
C TYR A 108 -2.93 0.17 -5.25
N ALA A 109 -2.53 1.32 -4.71
CA ALA A 109 -3.29 2.17 -3.82
C ALA A 109 -3.67 3.49 -4.53
N GLY A 110 -3.67 3.51 -5.88
CA GLY A 110 -4.00 4.65 -6.76
C GLY A 110 -3.21 5.93 -6.48
N GLY A 111 -2.06 5.82 -5.81
CA GLY A 111 -1.13 6.90 -5.57
C GLY A 111 -0.84 7.16 -4.10
N ILE A 112 0.18 7.97 -3.84
CA ILE A 112 0.62 8.35 -2.49
C ILE A 112 -0.46 9.17 -1.77
N SER A 113 -1.25 9.97 -2.51
CA SER A 113 -2.32 10.82 -1.97
C SER A 113 -3.40 10.02 -1.23
N HIS A 114 -3.81 8.88 -1.77
CA HIS A 114 -4.80 8.00 -1.13
C HIS A 114 -4.21 7.27 0.08
N ILE A 115 -2.93 6.88 0.03
CA ILE A 115 -2.24 6.30 1.19
C ILE A 115 -2.18 7.30 2.34
N TYR A 116 -1.88 8.57 2.03
CA TYR A 116 -1.90 9.64 3.02
C TYR A 116 -3.27 9.81 3.67
N GLN A 117 -4.35 9.73 2.89
CA GLN A 117 -5.72 9.79 3.42
C GLN A 117 -6.06 8.58 4.30
N ALA A 118 -5.53 7.40 3.95
CA ALA A 118 -5.71 6.17 4.71
C ALA A 118 -4.92 6.15 6.04
N LEU A 119 -3.98 7.08 6.26
CA LEU A 119 -3.33 7.26 7.55
C LEU A 119 -4.30 7.92 8.54
N THR A 120 -5.20 7.15 9.13
CA THR A 120 -6.17 7.62 10.13
C THR A 120 -5.59 7.57 11.55
N SER A 121 -6.35 8.04 12.56
CA SER A 121 -5.98 7.94 13.98
C SER A 121 -6.05 6.51 14.52
N ASP A 122 -6.78 5.63 13.85
CA ASP A 122 -7.02 4.26 14.31
C ASP A 122 -5.84 3.33 14.05
N LEU A 123 -4.84 3.80 13.31
CA LEU A 123 -3.61 3.06 13.04
C LEU A 123 -2.64 3.19 14.20
N ASN A 124 -2.02 2.06 14.56
CA ASN A 124 -0.95 2.03 15.53
C ASN A 124 0.39 2.41 14.85
N ILE A 125 0.91 3.59 15.20
CA ILE A 125 2.13 4.13 14.60
C ILE A 125 3.36 3.27 14.92
N ASP A 126 3.47 2.74 16.15
CA ASP A 126 4.60 1.88 16.53
C ASP A 126 4.63 0.60 15.71
N THR A 127 3.45 0.04 15.43
CA THR A 127 3.27 -1.15 14.59
C THR A 127 3.63 -0.86 13.12
N LEU A 128 3.21 0.29 12.58
CA LEU A 128 3.64 0.75 11.24
C LEU A 128 5.16 0.86 11.14
N ILE A 129 5.82 1.45 12.14
CA ILE A 129 7.27 1.60 12.17
C ILE A 129 7.94 0.22 12.23
N ALA A 130 7.48 -0.68 13.10
CA ALA A 130 8.02 -2.02 13.22
C ALA A 130 7.90 -2.82 11.91
N TYR A 131 6.73 -2.79 11.26
CA TYR A 131 6.51 -3.44 9.97
C TYR A 131 7.36 -2.82 8.87
N CYS A 132 7.49 -1.48 8.85
CA CYS A 132 8.36 -0.79 7.91
C CYS A 132 9.83 -1.24 8.06
N GLN A 133 10.34 -1.33 9.29
CA GLN A 133 11.69 -1.80 9.58
C GLN A 133 11.90 -3.25 9.12
N GLN A 134 10.90 -4.11 9.30
CA GLN A 134 10.94 -5.50 8.83
C GLN A 134 11.12 -5.61 7.32
N THR A 135 10.58 -4.66 6.54
CA THR A 135 10.75 -4.66 5.07
C THR A 135 12.20 -4.42 4.62
N LYS A 136 13.02 -3.79 5.48
CA LYS A 136 14.40 -3.33 5.17
C LYS A 136 14.47 -2.46 3.90
N SER A 137 13.38 -1.78 3.55
CA SER A 137 13.30 -0.92 2.37
C SER A 137 13.46 0.55 2.77
N SER A 138 14.59 1.15 2.39
CA SER A 138 14.84 2.59 2.59
C SER A 138 13.75 3.42 1.90
N THR A 139 13.30 3.03 0.70
CA THR A 139 12.23 3.70 -0.03
C THR A 139 10.91 3.74 0.74
N ILE A 140 10.48 2.63 1.36
CA ILE A 140 9.26 2.62 2.18
C ILE A 140 9.46 3.45 3.44
N ALA A 141 10.61 3.33 4.09
CA ALA A 141 10.92 4.13 5.28
C ALA A 141 10.86 5.64 4.99
N SER A 142 11.45 6.09 3.87
CA SER A 142 11.37 7.49 3.44
C SER A 142 9.94 7.92 3.13
N ARG A 143 9.15 7.08 2.44
CA ARG A 143 7.73 7.38 2.16
C ARG A 143 6.93 7.51 3.44
N LEU A 144 7.04 6.54 4.33
CA LEU A 144 6.29 6.52 5.60
C LEU A 144 6.67 7.72 6.47
N GLY A 145 7.96 7.96 6.67
CA GLY A 145 8.46 9.09 7.46
C GLY A 145 7.91 10.43 6.97
N TYR A 146 8.03 10.69 5.65
CA TYR A 146 7.49 11.91 5.06
C TYR A 146 5.97 12.05 5.25
N LEU A 147 5.20 10.97 5.09
CA LEU A 147 3.74 11.04 5.24
C LEU A 147 3.33 11.28 6.70
N LEU A 148 4.03 10.69 7.67
CA LEU A 148 3.79 10.91 9.10
C LEU A 148 4.16 12.34 9.49
N ASP A 149 5.34 12.82 9.10
CA ASP A 149 5.78 14.20 9.32
C ASP A 149 4.77 15.19 8.75
N LYS A 150 4.32 14.95 7.51
CA LYS A 150 3.31 15.79 6.85
C LYS A 150 1.98 15.81 7.60
N LYS A 151 1.56 14.69 8.17
CA LYS A 151 0.33 14.61 8.95
C LYS A 151 0.45 15.41 10.25
N GLN A 152 1.56 15.21 10.98
CA GLN A 152 1.87 15.95 12.20
C GLN A 152 1.94 17.47 11.94
N LEU A 153 2.61 17.90 10.86
CA LEU A 153 2.69 19.31 10.50
C LEU A 153 1.32 19.92 10.18
N ARG A 154 0.39 19.17 9.56
CA ARG A 154 -0.96 19.68 9.31
C ARG A 154 -1.80 19.78 10.58
N GLU A 155 -1.65 18.83 11.50
CA GLU A 155 -2.29 18.89 12.83
C GLU A 155 -1.81 20.13 13.59
N ILE A 156 -0.52 20.47 13.50
CA ILE A 156 0.06 21.66 14.12
C ILE A 156 -0.38 22.96 13.41
N HIS A 157 -0.40 22.98 12.07
CA HIS A 157 -0.55 24.24 11.33
C HIS A 157 -1.98 24.61 10.91
N THR A 158 -2.99 23.75 11.07
CA THR A 158 -4.41 23.98 10.68
C THR A 158 -4.63 24.44 9.21
N ALA A 159 -3.58 24.60 8.42
CA ALA A 159 -3.63 25.24 7.10
C ALA A 159 -3.78 24.18 5.99
N GLN A 160 -4.81 24.36 5.16
CA GLN A 160 -5.10 23.55 3.98
C GLN A 160 -4.05 23.80 2.88
N LEU A 161 -2.85 23.22 3.01
CA LEU A 161 -1.88 23.20 1.92
C LEU A 161 -2.35 22.25 0.79
N PRO A 162 -2.25 22.63 -0.50
CA PRO A 162 -2.77 21.85 -1.63
C PRO A 162 -1.91 20.63 -2.01
N LEU A 163 -2.57 19.53 -2.38
CA LEU A 163 -1.98 18.19 -2.59
C LEU A 163 -0.87 18.13 -3.66
N HIS A 164 -0.95 18.91 -4.74
CA HIS A 164 -0.01 18.86 -5.87
C HIS A 164 1.39 19.40 -5.54
N VAL A 165 1.48 20.36 -4.62
CA VAL A 165 2.77 20.90 -4.15
C VAL A 165 3.59 19.79 -3.48
N PHE A 166 2.91 18.86 -2.80
CA PHE A 166 3.54 17.77 -2.08
C PHE A 166 3.95 16.59 -2.96
N GLU A 167 3.27 16.34 -4.09
CA GLU A 167 3.70 15.31 -5.04
C GLU A 167 5.00 15.70 -5.72
N GLN A 168 5.18 17.00 -6.03
CA GLN A 168 6.44 17.52 -6.54
C GLN A 168 7.57 17.39 -5.52
N ASP A 169 7.33 17.77 -4.26
CA ASP A 169 8.32 17.62 -3.18
C ASP A 169 8.67 16.15 -2.92
N TYR A 170 7.71 15.24 -3.03
CA TYR A 170 7.93 13.80 -2.86
C TYR A 170 8.76 13.21 -4.00
N ILE A 171 8.47 13.55 -5.26
CA ILE A 171 9.27 13.10 -6.41
C ILE A 171 10.67 13.70 -6.32
N GLN A 172 10.80 14.97 -5.92
CA GLN A 172 12.09 15.60 -5.70
C GLN A 172 12.86 14.91 -4.57
N ALA A 173 12.27 14.74 -3.38
CA ALA A 173 12.94 14.08 -2.26
C ALA A 173 13.36 12.63 -2.60
N LEU A 174 12.50 11.87 -3.27
CA LEU A 174 12.80 10.51 -3.70
C LEU A 174 13.93 10.48 -4.72
N PHE A 175 13.85 11.33 -5.75
CA PHE A 175 14.87 11.48 -6.79
C PHE A 175 16.22 11.84 -6.17
N LEU A 176 16.25 12.84 -5.29
CA LEU A 176 17.46 13.31 -4.63
C LEU A 176 18.06 12.27 -3.71
N HIS A 177 17.24 11.54 -2.96
CA HIS A 177 17.71 10.42 -2.13
C HIS A 177 18.32 9.30 -3.00
N THR A 178 17.68 8.91 -4.11
CA THR A 178 18.25 7.93 -5.04
C THR A 178 19.54 8.44 -5.68
N LEU A 179 19.59 9.70 -6.09
CA LEU A 179 20.77 10.31 -6.70
C LEU A 179 21.96 10.31 -5.72
N PHE A 180 21.70 10.66 -4.46
CA PHE A 180 22.69 10.64 -3.38
C PHE A 180 23.26 9.24 -3.14
N GLN A 181 22.40 8.22 -3.06
CA GLN A 181 22.85 6.83 -2.85
C GLN A 181 23.67 6.26 -4.02
N THR A 182 23.62 6.89 -5.20
CA THR A 182 24.27 6.36 -6.42
C THR A 182 25.49 7.17 -6.83
N SER A 183 25.81 8.29 -6.15
CA SER A 183 26.91 9.16 -6.56
C SER A 183 27.59 9.90 -5.39
N ASP A 184 28.86 9.59 -5.15
CA ASP A 184 29.70 10.28 -4.15
C ASP A 184 30.26 11.63 -4.66
N VAL A 185 29.95 12.02 -5.89
CA VAL A 185 30.62 13.11 -6.62
C VAL A 185 29.85 14.44 -6.52
N PHE A 186 28.54 14.42 -6.24
CA PHE A 186 27.73 15.63 -6.27
C PHE A 186 27.59 16.30 -4.90
N VAL A 187 28.02 17.55 -4.83
CA VAL A 187 27.77 18.45 -3.69
C VAL A 187 26.64 19.40 -4.06
N PHE A 188 25.52 19.29 -3.35
CA PHE A 188 24.33 20.09 -3.62
C PHE A 188 24.18 21.25 -2.62
N LYS A 189 23.54 22.35 -3.06
CA LYS A 189 23.30 23.56 -2.27
C LYS A 189 21.81 23.95 -2.31
N GLY A 190 21.37 24.71 -1.30
CA GLY A 190 20.01 25.26 -1.15
C GLY A 190 19.24 24.67 0.04
N GLY A 191 18.43 25.49 0.74
CA GLY A 191 17.79 25.11 2.01
C GLY A 191 16.87 23.89 1.93
N THR A 192 16.11 23.76 0.85
CA THR A 192 15.28 22.56 0.59
C THR A 192 16.14 21.31 0.39
N PHE A 193 17.27 21.44 -0.30
CA PHE A 193 18.17 20.32 -0.58
C PHE A 193 18.96 19.88 0.67
N LEU A 194 19.48 20.84 1.42
CA LEU A 194 20.23 20.59 2.64
C LEU A 194 19.37 19.88 3.70
N LYS A 195 18.08 20.24 3.79
CA LYS A 195 17.12 19.53 4.62
C LYS A 195 16.92 18.08 4.17
N HIS A 196 16.65 17.85 2.89
CA HIS A 196 16.32 16.51 2.41
C HIS A 196 17.52 15.57 2.31
N ALA A 197 18.71 16.06 1.97
CA ALA A 197 19.90 15.23 1.80
C ALA A 197 20.74 15.07 3.08
N TYR A 198 20.74 16.08 3.97
CA TYR A 198 21.62 16.11 5.14
C TYR A 198 20.86 16.25 6.48
N GLY A 199 19.52 16.27 6.46
CA GLY A 199 18.70 16.37 7.68
C GLY A 199 18.83 17.70 8.42
N LEU A 200 19.30 18.76 7.75
CA LEU A 200 19.52 20.07 8.37
C LEU A 200 18.22 20.89 8.45
N ASP A 201 18.09 21.70 9.49
CA ASP A 201 17.02 22.69 9.57
C ASP A 201 17.13 23.72 8.44
N ARG A 202 15.98 24.22 7.97
CA ARG A 202 15.97 25.28 6.95
C ARG A 202 16.53 26.57 7.56
N PHE A 203 17.74 26.93 7.14
CA PHE A 203 18.22 28.30 7.25
C PHE A 203 17.99 28.97 5.89
N SER A 204 17.02 29.91 5.91
CA SER A 204 16.39 30.66 4.81
C SER A 204 15.68 29.83 3.74
#